data_AF-A0A1V4TMU8-F1
#
_entry.id   AF-A0A1V4TMU8-F1
#
_cell.length_a   1.000
_cell.length_b   1.000
_cell.length_c   1.000
_cell.angle_alpha   90.00
_cell.angle_beta   90.00
_cell.angle_gamma   90.00
#
_symmetry.space_group_name_H-M   'P 1'
#
loop_
_entity.id
_entity.type
_entity.pdbx_description
1 polymer ?
#
loop_
_entity_poly.entity_id
_entity_poly.type
_entity_poly.pdbx_seq_one_letter_code
_entity_poly.pdbx_strand_id
1 'polypeptide(L)'
;MKIIQVTGRSNSGKTTFIKTLIPQLNKKGRVAVIKHLADHEYILEKGKDTTLFFAAGADISTGIDGDKSVVAIRNNSLDTILKLLKALGMDYVVIEGFKERNFKKIVIGDLQIEGCILRDPAVEDVVSSVDQFDTYN
;
A
#
# COMPACT_ATOMS: atom_id res chain seq x y z
N MET A 1 3.43 -0.10 13.32
CA MET A 1 2.61 -0.16 12.10
C MET A 1 2.52 -1.62 11.68
N LYS A 2 1.31 -2.19 11.59
CA LYS A 2 1.09 -3.55 11.09
C LYS A 2 1.13 -3.57 9.56
N ILE A 3 1.71 -4.60 8.98
CA ILE A 3 1.80 -4.79 7.52
C ILE A 3 0.77 -5.83 7.07
N ILE A 4 -0.20 -5.41 6.27
CA ILE A 4 -1.23 -6.29 5.71
C ILE A 4 -0.99 -6.39 4.21
N GLN A 5 -0.26 -7.41 3.78
CA GLN A 5 0.01 -7.64 2.37
C GLN A 5 -1.15 -8.42 1.72
N VAL A 6 -1.63 -7.97 0.57
CA VAL A 6 -2.69 -8.60 -0.21
C VAL A 6 -2.15 -8.96 -1.59
N THR A 7 -2.22 -10.25 -1.92
CA THR A 7 -1.71 -10.81 -3.18
C THR A 7 -2.78 -11.63 -3.90
N GLY A 8 -2.56 -11.90 -5.18
CA GLY A 8 -3.53 -12.57 -6.05
C GLY A 8 -3.21 -12.28 -7.52
N ARG A 9 -3.83 -13.03 -8.44
CA ARG A 9 -3.70 -12.78 -9.89
C ARG A 9 -4.32 -11.42 -10.27
N SER A 10 -4.00 -10.92 -11.46
CA SER A 10 -4.71 -9.77 -12.02
C SER A 10 -6.22 -10.09 -12.08
N ASN A 11 -7.06 -9.08 -11.84
CA ASN A 11 -8.52 -9.21 -11.81
C ASN A 11 -9.12 -10.18 -10.77
N SER A 12 -8.36 -10.65 -9.77
CA SER A 12 -8.90 -11.53 -8.72
C SER A 12 -9.81 -10.85 -7.70
N GLY A 13 -10.01 -9.53 -7.77
CA GLY A 13 -10.83 -8.79 -6.81
C GLY A 13 -10.07 -8.12 -5.65
N LYS A 14 -8.73 -8.15 -5.66
CA LYS A 14 -7.88 -7.49 -4.63
C LYS A 14 -8.28 -6.04 -4.34
N THR A 15 -8.40 -5.21 -5.37
CA THR A 15 -8.74 -3.79 -5.19
C THR A 15 -10.12 -3.62 -4.56
N THR A 16 -11.09 -4.46 -4.93
CA THR A 16 -12.42 -4.48 -4.30
C THR A 16 -12.33 -4.83 -2.82
N PHE A 17 -11.59 -5.89 -2.49
CA PHE A 17 -11.37 -6.33 -1.12
C PHE A 17 -10.64 -5.28 -0.27
N ILE A 18 -9.59 -4.65 -0.79
CA ILE A 18 -8.85 -3.61 -0.07
C ILE A 18 -9.73 -2.40 0.21
N LYS A 19 -10.57 -1.99 -0.76
CA LYS A 19 -11.52 -0.88 -0.58
C LYS A 19 -12.54 -1.14 0.52
N THR A 20 -12.95 -2.39 0.75
CA THR A 20 -13.86 -2.75 1.85
C THR A 20 -13.14 -2.92 3.19
N LEU A 21 -11.86 -3.31 3.17
CA LEU A 21 -11.03 -3.46 4.36
C LEU A 21 -10.63 -2.11 4.99
N ILE A 22 -10.24 -1.12 4.18
CA ILE A 22 -9.73 0.18 4.67
C ILE A 22 -10.67 0.85 5.69
N PRO A 23 -11.99 0.98 5.45
CA PRO A 23 -12.90 1.58 6.42
C PRO A 23 -12.97 0.83 7.76
N GLN A 24 -12.82 -0.49 7.76
CA GLN A 24 -12.86 -1.28 9.01
C GLN A 24 -11.57 -1.12 9.82
N LEU A 25 -10.41 -1.05 9.16
CA LEU A 25 -9.14 -0.75 9.82
C LEU A 25 -9.08 0.70 10.34
N ASN A 26 -9.63 1.66 9.59
CA ASN A 26 -9.68 3.07 10.01
C ASN A 26 -10.46 3.30 11.31
N LYS A 27 -11.39 2.41 11.67
CA LYS A 27 -12.06 2.44 12.98
C LYS A 27 -11.12 2.13 14.16
N LYS A 28 -9.98 1.50 13.90
CA LYS A 28 -8.99 1.05 14.90
C LYS A 28 -7.69 1.85 14.87
N GLY A 29 -7.38 2.55 13.79
CA GLY A 29 -6.13 3.31 13.64
C GLY A 29 -5.92 3.82 12.21
N ARG A 30 -4.88 4.63 12.01
CA ARG A 30 -4.60 5.29 10.72
C ARG A 30 -4.05 4.29 9.69
N VAL A 31 -4.65 4.26 8.50
CA VAL A 31 -4.32 3.32 7.43
C VAL A 31 -3.60 4.03 6.27
N ALA A 32 -2.48 3.45 5.84
CA ALA A 32 -1.84 3.75 4.57
C ALA A 32 -2.02 2.60 3.57
N VAL A 33 -1.88 2.90 2.27
CA VAL A 33 -1.94 1.91 1.20
C VAL A 33 -0.74 2.07 0.28
N ILE A 34 -0.10 0.96 -0.07
CA ILE A 34 0.95 0.90 -1.09
C ILE A 34 0.48 -0.06 -2.18
N LYS A 35 0.51 0.38 -3.44
CA LYS A 35 0.24 -0.49 -4.59
C LYS A 35 1.50 -0.65 -5.42
N HIS A 36 1.92 -1.89 -5.64
CA HIS A 36 2.98 -2.19 -6.59
C HIS A 36 2.42 -2.11 -8.01
N LEU A 37 2.97 -1.21 -8.83
CA LEU A 37 2.51 -1.02 -10.21
C LEU A 37 3.17 -1.98 -11.22
N ALA A 38 4.19 -2.75 -10.79
CA ALA A 38 4.95 -3.66 -11.65
C ALA A 38 5.41 -2.96 -12.94
N ASP A 39 4.97 -3.41 -14.11
CA ASP A 39 5.35 -2.86 -15.42
C ASP A 39 4.53 -1.62 -15.83
N HIS A 40 3.60 -1.16 -14.98
CA HIS A 40 2.80 0.03 -15.24
C HIS A 40 3.47 1.27 -14.65
N GLU A 41 3.63 2.30 -15.46
CA GLU A 41 4.07 3.60 -15.00
C GLU A 41 2.91 4.43 -14.45
N TYR A 42 3.16 5.18 -13.38
CA TYR A 42 2.26 6.23 -12.93
C TYR A 42 2.61 7.53 -13.64
N ILE A 43 1.71 8.00 -14.50
CA ILE A 43 1.92 9.21 -15.29
C ILE A 43 1.50 10.44 -14.47
N LEU A 44 2.47 11.31 -14.15
CA LEU A 44 2.19 12.64 -13.62
C LEU A 44 1.61 13.53 -14.73
N GLU A 45 0.70 14.43 -14.37
CA GLU A 45 0.09 15.36 -15.32
C GLU A 45 1.16 16.25 -15.96
N LYS A 46 1.28 16.21 -17.29
CA LYS A 46 2.31 16.95 -18.03
C LYS A 46 2.07 18.46 -17.92
N GLY A 47 3.16 19.22 -17.79
CA GLY A 47 3.12 20.69 -17.80
C GLY A 47 2.70 21.35 -16.47
N LYS A 48 2.36 20.58 -15.43
CA LYS A 48 2.19 21.12 -14.08
C LYS A 48 3.54 21.38 -13.43
N ASP A 49 3.62 22.44 -12.62
CA ASP A 49 4.85 22.84 -11.91
C ASP A 49 5.43 21.69 -11.09
N THR A 50 4.59 20.93 -10.37
CA THR A 50 5.02 19.77 -9.59
C THR A 50 5.70 18.70 -10.45
N THR A 51 5.18 18.43 -11.64
CA THR A 51 5.78 17.51 -12.60
C THR A 51 7.10 18.07 -13.14
N LEU A 52 7.14 19.37 -13.45
CA LEU A 52 8.35 20.04 -13.95
C LEU A 52 9.47 20.07 -12.89
N PHE A 53 9.15 20.34 -11.62
CA PHE A 53 10.12 20.31 -10.52
C PHE A 53 10.67 18.90 -10.30
N PHE A 54 9.81 17.88 -10.34
CA PHE A 54 10.26 16.50 -10.25
C PHE A 54 11.20 16.20 -11.42
N ALA A 55 10.80 16.49 -12.67
CA ALA A 55 11.63 16.28 -13.85
C ALA A 55 12.97 17.05 -13.80
N ALA A 56 12.98 18.25 -13.23
CA ALA A 56 14.17 19.10 -13.07
C ALA A 56 15.18 18.58 -12.03
N GLY A 57 14.84 17.56 -11.24
CA GLY A 57 15.77 16.91 -10.33
C GLY A 57 15.41 17.01 -8.85
N ALA A 58 14.26 17.58 -8.49
CA ALA A 58 13.81 17.53 -7.10
C ALA A 58 13.68 16.09 -6.62
N ASP A 59 14.24 15.77 -5.44
CA ASP A 59 14.09 14.45 -4.82
C ASP A 59 12.65 14.18 -4.39
N ILE A 60 11.97 15.25 -3.97
CA ILE A 60 10.56 15.26 -3.60
C ILE A 60 9.90 16.47 -4.27
N SER A 61 8.82 16.24 -5.00
CA SER A 61 7.93 17.28 -5.50
C SER A 61 6.54 17.09 -4.92
N THR A 62 5.93 18.15 -4.40
CA THR A 62 4.64 18.08 -3.72
C THR A 62 3.70 19.18 -4.20
N GLY A 63 2.48 18.79 -4.55
CA GLY A 63 1.35 19.70 -4.73
C GLY A 63 0.39 19.57 -3.55
N ILE A 64 -0.15 20.68 -3.07
CA ILE A 64 -1.11 20.73 -1.96
C ILE A 64 -2.32 21.56 -2.41
N ASP A 65 -3.51 20.99 -2.29
CA ASP A 65 -4.78 21.69 -2.51
C ASP A 65 -5.62 21.70 -1.21
N GLY A 66 -6.87 22.19 -1.26
CA GLY A 66 -7.75 22.25 -0.09
C GLY A 66 -8.29 20.91 0.41
N ASP A 67 -8.00 19.82 -0.29
CA ASP A 67 -8.53 18.47 -0.05
C ASP A 67 -7.41 17.45 0.22
N LYS A 68 -6.26 17.56 -0.46
CA LYS A 68 -5.18 16.57 -0.40
C LYS A 68 -3.81 17.11 -0.80
N SER A 69 -2.80 16.26 -0.62
CA SER A 69 -1.48 16.44 -1.19
C SER A 69 -1.15 15.31 -2.17
N VAL A 70 -0.41 15.64 -3.23
CA VAL A 70 0.18 14.67 -4.16
C VAL A 70 1.69 14.80 -4.07
N VAL A 71 2.36 13.68 -3.77
CA VAL A 71 3.81 13.64 -3.53
C VAL A 71 4.46 12.69 -4.51
N ALA A 72 5.45 13.17 -5.26
CA ALA A 72 6.35 12.35 -6.07
C ALA A 72 7.72 12.28 -5.39
N ILE A 73 8.25 11.07 -5.21
CA ILE A 73 9.50 10.79 -4.48
C ILE A 73 10.42 9.96 -5.38
N ARG A 74 11.68 10.36 -5.55
CA ARG A 74 12.67 9.60 -6.36
C ARG A 74 13.13 8.31 -5.66
N ASN A 75 13.40 8.38 -4.36
CA ASN A 75 13.73 7.19 -3.55
C ASN A 75 12.45 6.40 -3.24
N ASN A 76 11.94 5.69 -4.24
CA ASN A 76 10.63 5.04 -4.24
C ASN A 76 10.66 3.57 -3.79
N SER A 77 11.72 3.11 -3.12
CA SER A 77 11.80 1.73 -2.64
C SER A 77 10.71 1.44 -1.59
N LEU A 78 10.22 0.20 -1.54
CA LEU A 78 9.21 -0.19 -0.54
C LEU A 78 9.69 0.11 0.89
N ASP A 79 10.95 -0.17 1.20
CA ASP A 79 11.50 0.05 2.54
C ASP A 79 11.57 1.54 2.88
N THR A 80 11.92 2.41 1.92
CA THR A 80 11.89 3.87 2.11
C THR A 80 10.47 4.35 2.42
N ILE A 81 9.48 3.90 1.65
CA ILE A 81 8.08 4.32 1.84
C ILE A 81 7.53 3.78 3.17
N LEU A 82 7.86 2.55 3.57
CA LEU A 82 7.47 2.00 4.88
C LEU A 82 8.04 2.83 6.04
N LYS A 83 9.32 3.23 5.98
CA LYS A 83 9.93 4.13 6.98
C LYS A 83 9.20 5.46 7.05
N LEU A 84 8.90 6.07 5.90
CA LEU A 84 8.17 7.33 5.83
C LEU A 84 6.77 7.21 6.47
N LEU A 85 5.99 6.19 6.10
CA LEU A 85 4.65 5.98 6.64
C LEU A 85 4.65 5.72 8.14
N LYS A 86 5.66 4.97 8.63
CA LYS A 86 5.87 4.76 10.06
C LYS A 86 6.18 6.07 10.79
N ALA A 87 7.07 6.91 10.24
CA ALA A 87 7.40 8.22 10.79
C ALA A 87 6.20 9.18 10.80
N LEU A 88 5.28 9.06 9.84
CA LEU A 88 4.02 9.81 9.78
C LEU A 88 2.95 9.29 10.77
N GLY A 89 3.25 8.26 11.56
CA GLY A 89 2.36 7.74 12.60
C GLY A 89 1.20 6.90 12.05
N MET A 90 1.45 6.09 11.02
CA MET A 90 0.48 5.09 10.54
C MET A 90 0.44 3.86 11.46
N ASP A 91 -0.76 3.37 11.72
CA ASP A 91 -1.00 2.16 12.51
C ASP A 91 -1.01 0.92 11.62
N TYR A 92 -1.53 1.05 10.39
CA TYR A 92 -1.64 -0.01 9.40
C TYR A 92 -1.09 0.44 8.05
N VAL A 93 -0.45 -0.48 7.33
CA VAL A 93 -0.18 -0.33 5.90
C VAL A 93 -0.74 -1.55 5.16
N VAL A 94 -1.60 -1.30 4.18
CA VAL A 94 -2.10 -2.32 3.26
C VAL A 94 -1.26 -2.31 2.00
N ILE A 95 -0.62 -3.42 1.66
CA ILE A 95 0.25 -3.53 0.49
C ILE A 95 -0.44 -4.39 -0.57
N GLU A 96 -0.82 -3.82 -1.71
CA GLU A 96 -1.26 -4.57 -2.88
C GLU A 96 -0.05 -4.94 -3.75
N GLY A 97 0.26 -6.24 -3.89
CA GLY A 97 1.39 -6.70 -4.70
C GLY A 97 2.65 -7.01 -3.90
N PHE A 98 3.84 -6.68 -4.43
CA PHE A 98 5.15 -7.03 -3.85
C PHE A 98 5.30 -8.52 -3.48
N LYS A 99 4.88 -9.43 -4.36
CA LYS A 99 4.77 -10.88 -4.10
C LYS A 99 6.03 -11.50 -3.46
N GLU A 100 7.21 -11.07 -3.91
CA GLU A 100 8.53 -11.53 -3.45
C GLU A 100 8.90 -11.09 -2.02
N ARG A 101 8.12 -10.22 -1.38
CA ARG A 101 8.34 -9.86 0.02
C ARG A 101 7.84 -10.98 0.94
N ASN A 102 8.63 -11.25 1.99
CA ASN A 102 8.39 -12.30 2.97
C ASN A 102 7.48 -11.86 4.13
N PHE A 103 6.54 -10.93 3.87
CA PHE A 103 5.50 -10.64 4.85
C PHE A 103 4.42 -11.71 4.81
N LYS A 104 3.77 -11.95 5.94
CA LYS A 104 2.52 -12.68 6.02
C LYS A 104 1.48 -11.96 5.18
N LYS A 105 0.82 -12.71 4.31
CA LYS A 105 -0.03 -12.16 3.26
C LYS A 105 -1.39 -12.83 3.22
N ILE A 106 -2.37 -12.05 2.78
CA ILE A 106 -3.67 -12.50 2.33
C ILE A 106 -3.53 -12.87 0.86
N VAL A 107 -4.15 -13.97 0.46
CA VAL A 107 -4.29 -14.34 -0.95
C VAL A 107 -5.76 -14.25 -1.35
N ILE A 108 -6.03 -13.51 -2.42
CA ILE A 108 -7.33 -13.48 -3.09
C ILE A 108 -7.23 -14.31 -4.39
N GLY A 109 -7.99 -15.40 -4.45
CA GLY A 109 -8.03 -16.38 -5.53
C GLY A 109 -7.07 -17.55 -5.36
N ASP A 110 -6.67 -18.15 -6.48
CA ASP A 110 -5.95 -19.44 -6.57
C ASP A 110 -4.41 -19.32 -6.54
N LEU A 111 -3.87 -18.10 -6.41
CA LEU A 111 -2.42 -17.88 -6.45
C LEU A 111 -1.72 -18.73 -5.37
N GLN A 112 -0.76 -19.54 -5.78
CA GLN A 112 0.09 -20.32 -4.88
C GLN A 112 1.33 -19.50 -4.55
N ILE A 113 1.49 -19.17 -3.26
CA ILE A 113 2.60 -18.37 -2.76
C ILE A 113 2.81 -18.65 -1.27
N GLU A 114 4.07 -18.63 -0.84
CA GLU A 114 4.43 -18.78 0.55
C GLU A 114 4.02 -17.57 1.41
N GLY A 115 3.83 -17.81 2.70
CA GLY A 115 3.42 -16.79 3.67
C GLY A 115 1.94 -16.45 3.65
N CYS A 116 1.12 -17.16 2.87
CA CYS A 116 -0.33 -17.04 2.91
C CYS A 116 -0.88 -17.49 4.28
N ILE A 117 -1.43 -16.56 5.05
CA ILE A 117 -2.06 -16.87 6.35
C ILE A 117 -3.59 -16.84 6.30
N LEU A 118 -4.15 -16.17 5.29
CA LEU A 118 -5.60 -16.09 5.04
C LEU A 118 -5.83 -16.16 3.53
N ARG A 119 -6.71 -17.06 3.08
CA ARG A 119 -7.10 -17.20 1.67
C ARG A 119 -8.58 -16.88 1.52
N ASP A 120 -8.88 -15.97 0.59
CA ASP A 120 -10.23 -15.46 0.34
C ASP A 120 -11.02 -15.11 1.62
N PRO A 121 -10.42 -14.41 2.60
CA PRO A 121 -11.08 -14.15 3.88
C PRO A 121 -12.22 -13.14 3.73
N ALA A 122 -13.15 -13.15 4.67
CA ALA A 122 -14.00 -11.99 4.91
C ALA A 122 -13.17 -10.85 5.52
N VAL A 123 -13.68 -9.61 5.47
CA VAL A 123 -12.96 -8.45 6.03
C VAL A 123 -12.84 -8.60 7.56
N GLU A 124 -13.85 -9.16 8.20
CA GLU A 124 -13.94 -9.40 9.64
C GLU A 124 -12.85 -10.39 10.11
N ASP A 125 -12.53 -11.39 9.29
CA ASP A 125 -11.45 -12.35 9.59
C ASP A 125 -10.09 -11.66 9.62
N VAL A 126 -9.84 -10.72 8.70
CA VAL A 126 -8.60 -9.92 8.70
C VAL A 126 -8.54 -9.03 9.93
N VAL A 127 -9.64 -8.35 10.25
CA VAL A 127 -9.72 -7.39 11.36
C VAL A 127 -9.57 -8.07 12.72
N SER A 128 -9.98 -9.34 12.84
CA SER A 128 -9.78 -10.17 14.05
C SER A 128 -8.39 -10.80 14.10
N SER A 129 -7.73 -10.97 12.96
CA SER A 129 -6.40 -11.61 12.84
C SER A 129 -5.24 -10.62 12.72
N VAL A 130 -5.47 -9.31 12.90
CA VAL A 130 -4.45 -8.24 12.74
C VAL A 130 -3.15 -8.54 13.49
N ASP A 131 -3.22 -9.14 14.67
CA ASP A 131 -2.04 -9.43 15.49
C ASP A 131 -1.15 -10.50 14.89
N GLN A 132 -1.68 -11.35 14.01
CA GLN A 132 -0.91 -12.38 13.31
C GLN A 132 0.01 -11.77 12.24
N PHE A 133 -0.30 -10.58 11.72
CA PHE A 133 0.50 -9.91 10.69
C PHE A 133 1.78 -9.28 11.26
N ASP A 134 2.76 -9.11 10.37
CA ASP A 134 4.05 -8.53 10.70
C ASP A 134 3.93 -7.10 11.23
N THR A 135 4.90 -6.74 12.07
CA THR A 135 5.01 -5.40 12.64
C THR A 135 6.24 -4.73 12.07
N TYR A 136 6.06 -3.58 11.43
CA TYR A 136 7.16 -2.70 11.04
C TYR A 136 7.63 -1.91 12.26
N ASN A 137 8.84 -2.23 12.72
CA ASN A 137 9.51 -1.59 13.85
C ASN A 137 10.10 -0.24 13.44
#